data_AF-A0AAN9A7M6-F1
#
_entry.id   AF-A0AAN9A7M6-F1
#
_cell.length_a   1.000
_cell.length_b   1.000
_cell.length_c   1.000
_cell.angle_alpha   90.00
_cell.angle_beta   90.00
_cell.angle_gamma   90.00
#
_symmetry.space_group_name_H-M   'P 1'
#
loop_
_entity.id
_entity.type
_entity.pdbx_description
1 polymer ?
#
loop_
_entity_poly.entity_id
_entity_poly.type
_entity_poly.pdbx_seq_one_letter_code
_entity_poly.pdbx_strand_id
1 'polypeptide(L)'
;MLNKPTIWWGLDYHSRMTTFSRLQNILTFTTAILAAHQMDSVQDFMANTLATRVMHRPINYYKSILLSYRHPKVNGTFLSLPHNFYETYQRDDKNATVVMVAYKNLHCTLNTLPW
;
A
#
# COMPACT_ATOMS: atom_id res chain seq x y z
N MET A 1 5.02 -6.25 -23.77
CA MET A 1 4.82 -4.79 -23.90
C MET A 1 4.19 -4.28 -22.61
N LEU A 2 4.79 -3.27 -21.96
CA LEU A 2 4.14 -2.55 -20.87
C LEU A 2 3.05 -1.66 -21.48
N ASN A 3 1.78 -1.93 -21.18
CA ASN A 3 0.68 -1.08 -21.65
C ASN A 3 0.83 0.31 -21.02
N LYS A 4 1.27 1.28 -21.81
CA LYS A 4 1.39 2.69 -21.45
C LYS A 4 -0.02 3.29 -21.38
N PRO A 5 -0.56 3.63 -20.19
CA PRO A 5 -1.92 4.16 -20.12
C PRO A 5 -1.95 5.57 -20.74
N THR A 6 -2.64 5.72 -21.86
CA THR A 6 -2.57 6.87 -22.77
C THR A 6 -2.75 8.23 -22.08
N ILE A 7 -3.66 8.31 -21.11
CA ILE A 7 -3.95 9.54 -20.35
C ILE A 7 -2.73 10.04 -19.56
N TRP A 8 -1.94 9.13 -18.97
CA TRP A 8 -0.76 9.52 -18.20
C TRP A 8 0.38 10.07 -19.07
N TRP A 9 0.46 9.61 -20.31
CA TRP A 9 1.49 10.01 -21.26
C TRP A 9 1.17 11.33 -21.97
N GLY A 10 -0.09 11.78 -21.94
CA GLY A 10 -0.47 13.14 -22.33
C GLY A 10 -0.07 14.21 -21.31
N LEU A 11 0.34 13.82 -20.10
CA LEU A 11 0.84 14.74 -19.08
C LEU A 11 2.35 14.94 -19.20
N ASP A 12 2.79 16.18 -18.96
CA ASP A 12 4.19 16.48 -18.70
C ASP A 12 4.71 15.73 -17.45
N TYR A 13 6.03 15.61 -17.34
CA TYR A 13 6.66 14.84 -16.27
C TYR A 13 6.27 15.32 -14.87
N HIS A 14 6.18 16.63 -14.64
CA HIS A 14 5.86 17.20 -13.34
C HIS A 14 4.41 16.91 -12.95
N SER A 15 3.47 17.13 -13.87
CA SER A 15 2.06 16.77 -13.70
C SER A 15 1.87 15.28 -13.44
N ARG A 16 2.67 14.43 -14.08
CA ARG A 16 2.62 12.98 -13.91
C ARG A 16 3.11 12.54 -12.53
N MET A 17 4.27 13.04 -12.09
CA MET A 17 4.82 12.79 -10.76
C MET A 17 3.85 13.25 -9.66
N THR A 18 3.28 14.44 -9.83
CA THR A 18 2.30 15.00 -8.89
C THR A 18 1.06 14.12 -8.79
N THR A 19 0.49 13.72 -9.93
CA THR A 19 -0.69 12.84 -9.98
C THR A 19 -0.40 11.47 -9.38
N PHE A 20 0.75 10.87 -9.70
CA PHE A 20 1.21 9.59 -9.16
C PHE A 20 1.32 9.62 -7.62
N SER A 21 1.96 10.65 -7.07
CA SER A 21 2.13 10.81 -5.63
C SER A 21 0.78 11.08 -4.94
N ARG A 22 -0.06 11.93 -5.52
CA ARG A 22 -1.40 12.21 -4.97
C ARG A 22 -2.27 10.96 -4.93
N LEU A 23 -2.24 10.13 -5.98
CA LEU A 23 -3.02 8.89 -6.04
C LEU A 23 -2.61 7.92 -4.92
N GLN A 24 -1.31 7.76 -4.67
CA GLN A 24 -0.83 6.92 -3.56
C GLN A 24 -1.22 7.47 -2.19
N ASN A 25 -1.09 8.78 -1.99
CA ASN A 25 -1.45 9.44 -0.74
C ASN A 25 -2.95 9.30 -0.45
N ILE A 26 -3.81 9.60 -1.43
CA ILE A 26 -5.26 9.51 -1.27
C ILE A 26 -5.67 8.08 -0.96
N LEU A 27 -5.14 7.09 -1.68
CA LEU A 27 -5.49 5.70 -1.43
C LEU A 27 -5.05 5.26 -0.03
N THR A 28 -3.81 5.55 0.36
CA THR A 28 -3.29 5.16 1.69
C THR A 28 -4.09 5.83 2.80
N PHE A 29 -4.39 7.12 2.66
CA PHE A 29 -5.16 7.88 3.64
C PHE A 29 -6.59 7.38 3.80
N THR A 30 -7.32 7.22 2.69
CA THR A 30 -8.70 6.72 2.70
C THR A 30 -8.79 5.30 3.23
N THR A 31 -7.82 4.44 2.89
CA THR A 31 -7.74 3.08 3.41
C THR A 31 -7.48 3.06 4.92
N ALA A 32 -6.60 3.94 5.42
CA ALA A 32 -6.33 4.06 6.84
C ALA A 32 -7.56 4.56 7.64
N ILE A 33 -8.34 5.49 7.08
CA ILE A 33 -9.63 5.92 7.66
C ILE A 33 -10.58 4.73 7.73
N LEU A 34 -10.74 3.99 6.62
CA LEU A 34 -11.62 2.81 6.60
C LEU A 34 -11.22 1.79 7.68
N ALA A 35 -9.92 1.54 7.82
CA ALA A 35 -9.36 0.66 8.84
C ALA A 35 -9.70 1.09 10.26
N ALA A 36 -9.58 2.40 10.54
CA ALA A 36 -9.81 2.95 11.86
C ALA A 36 -11.27 2.80 12.32
N HIS A 37 -12.21 2.65 11.39
CA HIS A 37 -13.62 2.38 11.69
C HIS A 37 -13.94 0.88 11.83
N GLN A 38 -12.97 -0.01 11.62
CA GLN A 38 -13.14 -1.45 11.76
C GLN A 38 -12.32 -1.96 12.95
N MET A 39 -12.98 -2.20 14.08
CA MET A 39 -12.31 -2.74 15.28
C MET A 39 -11.69 -4.11 15.02
N ASP A 40 -10.44 -4.28 15.46
CA ASP A 40 -9.71 -5.55 15.48
C ASP A 40 -9.80 -6.37 14.20
N SER A 41 -9.59 -5.73 13.06
CA SER A 41 -9.79 -6.35 11.75
C SER A 41 -8.49 -6.53 10.96
N VAL A 42 -8.47 -7.58 10.14
CA VAL A 42 -7.50 -7.78 9.06
C VAL A 42 -8.31 -8.02 7.80
N GLN A 43 -8.21 -7.13 6.83
CA GLN A 43 -8.96 -7.22 5.58
C GLN A 43 -8.05 -7.09 4.37
N ASP A 44 -8.29 -7.93 3.37
CA ASP A 44 -7.64 -7.88 2.08
C ASP A 44 -8.63 -7.40 1.03
N PHE A 45 -8.27 -6.33 0.32
CA PHE A 45 -9.02 -5.78 -0.81
C PHE A 45 -8.25 -6.04 -2.09
N MET A 46 -8.94 -6.52 -3.12
CA MET A 46 -8.33 -6.78 -4.41
C MET A 46 -9.19 -6.24 -5.55
N ALA A 47 -8.55 -5.42 -6.38
CA ALA A 47 -9.03 -5.04 -7.69
C ALA A 47 -8.01 -5.50 -8.75
N ASN A 48 -8.35 -5.35 -10.03
CA ASN A 48 -7.54 -5.88 -11.14
C ASN A 48 -6.08 -5.41 -11.14
N THR A 49 -5.81 -4.19 -10.68
CA THR A 49 -4.48 -3.56 -10.70
C THR A 49 -3.97 -3.15 -9.33
N LEU A 50 -4.73 -3.44 -8.27
CA LEU A 50 -4.49 -2.98 -6.92
C LEU A 50 -4.79 -4.11 -5.95
N ALA A 51 -3.88 -4.36 -5.02
CA ALA A 51 -4.13 -5.27 -3.92
C ALA A 51 -3.65 -4.60 -2.62
N THR A 52 -4.52 -4.60 -1.62
CA THR A 52 -4.34 -3.85 -0.39
C THR A 52 -4.65 -4.74 0.80
N ARG A 53 -3.77 -4.76 1.81
CA ARG A 53 -4.03 -5.35 3.12
C ARG A 53 -4.14 -4.26 4.16
N VAL A 54 -5.15 -4.36 4.99
CA VAL A 54 -5.46 -3.39 6.03
C VAL A 54 -5.56 -4.11 7.36
N MET A 55 -4.89 -3.60 8.38
CA MET A 55 -4.89 -4.16 9.72
C MET A 55 -5.10 -3.04 10.72
N HIS A 56 -6.09 -3.18 11.59
CA HIS A 56 -6.28 -2.28 12.73
C HIS A 56 -6.36 -3.14 13.99
N ARG A 57 -5.27 -3.19 14.74
CA ARG A 57 -5.08 -4.13 15.87
C ARG A 57 -4.29 -3.46 16.99
N PRO A 58 -4.39 -3.95 18.24
CA PRO A 58 -3.55 -3.48 19.34
C PRO A 58 -2.07 -3.64 19.00
N ILE A 59 -1.22 -2.72 19.45
CA ILE A 59 0.23 -2.76 19.17
C ILE A 59 0.87 -4.10 19.55
N ASN A 60 0.40 -4.74 20.63
CA ASN A 60 0.89 -6.05 21.08
C ASN A 60 0.65 -7.18 20.06
N TYR A 61 -0.37 -7.09 19.20
CA TYR A 61 -0.61 -8.05 18.11
C TYR A 61 0.58 -8.11 17.14
N TYR A 62 1.26 -6.98 16.94
CA TYR A 62 2.38 -6.89 15.99
C TYR A 62 3.70 -7.39 16.57
N LYS A 63 3.79 -7.62 17.89
CA LYS A 63 4.95 -8.25 18.54
C LYS A 63 5.09 -9.73 18.19
N SER A 64 3.97 -10.42 18.01
CA SER A 64 3.94 -11.88 17.92
C SER A 64 3.90 -12.42 16.49
N ILE A 65 3.80 -11.56 15.48
CA ILE A 65 3.60 -11.97 14.07
C ILE A 65 4.60 -11.27 13.15
N LEU A 66 5.22 -12.04 12.27
CA LEU A 66 5.89 -11.50 11.08
C LEU A 66 4.82 -10.97 10.12
N LEU A 67 4.72 -9.65 10.04
CA LEU A 67 3.83 -8.99 9.09
C LEU A 67 4.42 -9.05 7.69
N SER A 68 3.97 -10.03 6.93
CA SER A 68 4.27 -10.16 5.52
C SER A 68 3.01 -10.07 4.67
N TYR A 69 3.16 -9.45 3.51
CA TYR A 69 2.15 -9.39 2.47
C TYR A 69 2.77 -9.90 1.17
N ARG A 70 2.09 -10.83 0.52
CA ARG A 70 2.49 -11.34 -0.80
C ARG A 70 1.38 -10.99 -1.79
N HIS A 71 1.74 -10.39 -2.92
CA HIS A 71 0.78 -10.05 -3.95
C HIS A 71 0.18 -11.34 -4.54
N PRO A 72 -1.13 -11.55 -4.46
CA PRO A 72 -1.76 -12.83 -4.80
C PRO A 72 -1.74 -13.14 -6.30
N LYS A 73 -1.67 -12.11 -7.16
CA LYS A 73 -1.65 -12.26 -8.63
C LYS A 73 -0.33 -11.93 -9.31
N VAL A 74 0.72 -11.59 -8.55
CA VAL A 74 2.02 -11.18 -9.10
C VAL A 74 3.10 -11.89 -8.30
N ASN A 75 3.65 -12.95 -8.89
CA ASN A 75 4.68 -13.76 -8.26
C ASN A 75 5.93 -12.91 -7.97
N GLY A 76 6.56 -13.16 -6.82
CA GLY A 76 7.77 -12.45 -6.40
C GLY A 76 7.55 -11.06 -5.82
N THR A 77 6.32 -10.51 -5.86
CA THR A 77 6.01 -9.25 -5.16
C THR A 77 5.58 -9.54 -3.73
N PHE A 78 6.45 -9.20 -2.77
CA PHE A 78 6.14 -9.29 -1.35
C PHE A 78 6.71 -8.09 -0.61
N LEU A 79 6.08 -7.77 0.52
CA LEU A 79 6.53 -6.78 1.48
C LEU A 79 6.57 -7.45 2.85
N SER A 80 7.56 -7.14 3.65
CA SER A 80 7.58 -7.55 5.06
C SER A 80 7.98 -6.36 5.90
N LEU A 81 7.24 -6.11 6.97
CA LEU A 81 7.63 -5.08 7.92
C LEU A 81 8.76 -5.62 8.82
N PRO A 82 9.72 -4.78 9.21
CA PRO A 82 10.74 -5.16 10.18
C PRO A 82 10.09 -5.67 11.47
N HIS A 83 10.67 -6.68 12.10
CA HIS A 83 10.11 -7.30 13.30
C HIS A 83 9.80 -6.27 14.39
N ASN A 84 10.60 -5.21 14.49
CA ASN A 84 10.53 -4.21 15.56
C ASN A 84 9.84 -2.90 15.14
N PHE A 85 9.13 -2.86 14.00
CA PHE A 85 8.51 -1.61 13.52
C PHE A 85 7.51 -1.01 14.53
N TYR A 86 6.95 -1.84 15.40
CA TYR A 86 5.99 -1.43 16.44
C TYR A 86 6.66 -0.74 17.64
N GLU A 87 7.97 -0.85 17.83
CA GLU A 87 8.67 -0.36 19.02
C GLU A 87 8.56 1.16 19.17
N THR A 88 8.57 1.88 18.05
CA THR A 88 8.38 3.33 17.99
C THR A 88 6.97 3.78 18.39
N TYR A 89 6.00 2.86 18.43
CA TYR A 89 4.59 3.14 18.72
C TYR A 89 4.15 2.68 20.11
N GLN A 90 5.03 2.07 20.91
CA GLN A 90 4.72 1.48 22.23
C GLN A 90 4.15 2.42 23.30
N ARG A 91 4.03 3.73 23.03
CA ARG A 91 3.71 4.72 24.06
C ARG A 91 2.27 4.75 24.54
N ASP A 92 1.34 4.04 23.92
CA ASP A 92 -0.04 3.94 24.42
C ASP A 92 -0.61 2.56 24.07
N ASP A 93 -1.50 2.01 24.90
CA ASP A 93 -2.36 0.83 24.62
C ASP A 93 -3.39 1.13 23.50
N LYS A 94 -2.92 1.71 22.40
CA LYS A 94 -3.72 2.11 21.25
C LYS A 94 -3.62 1.05 20.16
N ASN A 95 -4.69 0.97 19.38
CA ASN A 95 -4.65 0.25 18.13
C ASN A 95 -3.75 0.98 17.15
N ALA A 96 -2.95 0.22 16.40
CA ALA A 96 -2.19 0.73 15.28
C ALA A 96 -2.79 0.22 13.97
N THR A 97 -2.89 1.15 13.02
CA THR A 97 -3.35 0.86 11.66
C THR A 97 -2.15 0.66 10.75
N VAL A 98 -2.09 -0.50 10.10
CA VAL A 98 -1.10 -0.83 9.08
C VAL A 98 -1.81 -1.03 7.74
N VAL A 99 -1.38 -0.26 6.73
CA VAL A 99 -1.88 -0.37 5.36
C VAL A 99 -0.73 -0.78 4.46
N MET A 100 -0.88 -1.92 3.79
CA MET A 100 0.07 -2.41 2.78
C MET A 100 -0.62 -2.34 1.42
N VAL A 101 0.00 -1.64 0.47
CA VAL A 101 -0.54 -1.46 -0.87
C VAL A 101 0.44 -1.99 -1.90
N ALA A 102 -0.07 -2.77 -2.85
CA ALA A 102 0.70 -3.23 -3.99
C ALA A 102 -0.04 -2.92 -5.29
N TYR A 103 0.68 -2.30 -6.22
CA TYR A 103 0.15 -1.90 -7.52
C TYR A 103 0.76 -2.76 -8.62
N LYS A 104 -0.08 -3.26 -9.53
CA LYS A 104 0.39 -4.06 -10.67
C LYS A 104 1.13 -3.21 -11.70
N ASN A 105 0.57 -2.04 -12.05
CA ASN A 105 0.98 -1.26 -13.22
C ASN A 105 1.29 0.21 -12.90
N LEU A 106 1.23 0.65 -11.64
CA LEU A 106 1.41 2.07 -11.33
C LEU A 106 2.84 2.55 -11.69
N HIS A 107 3.84 1.69 -11.57
CA HIS A 107 5.21 1.98 -12.02
C HIS A 107 5.30 2.30 -13.53
N CYS A 108 4.38 1.81 -14.35
CA CYS A 108 4.35 2.06 -15.80
C CYS A 108 4.03 3.52 -16.14
N THR A 109 3.56 4.32 -15.20
CA THR A 109 3.31 5.74 -15.41
C THR A 109 4.60 6.56 -15.27
N LEU A 110 5.49 6.17 -14.35
CA LEU A 110 6.75 6.87 -14.12
C LEU A 110 7.91 6.33 -14.94
N ASN A 111 7.95 5.02 -15.18
CA ASN A 111 9.04 4.40 -15.90
C ASN A 111 8.94 4.73 -17.39
N THR A 112 9.74 5.71 -17.80
CA THR A 112 10.23 5.86 -19.17
C THR A 112 11.40 4.90 -19.36
N LEU A 113 11.18 3.58 -19.37
CA LEU A 113 12.24 2.75 -19.95
C LEU A 113 12.42 3.24 -21.40
N PRO A 114 13.64 3.67 -21.80
CA PRO A 114 13.91 3.87 -23.20
C PRO A 114 13.76 2.48 -23.83
N TRP A 115 12.89 2.41 -24.83
CA TRP A 115 12.94 1.40 -25.88
C TRP A 115 14.36 1.27 -26.43
#